data_AF-A0A554XQE2-F1
#
_entry.id   AF-A0A554XQE2-F1
#
_cell.length_a   1.000
_cell.length_b   1.000
_cell.length_c   1.000
_cell.angle_alpha   90.00
_cell.angle_beta   90.00
_cell.angle_gamma   90.00
#
_symmetry.space_group_name_H-M   'P 1'
#
loop_
_entity.id
_entity.type
_entity.pdbx_description
1 polymer ?
#
loop_
_entity_poly.entity_id
_entity_poly.type
_entity_poly.pdbx_seq_one_letter_code
_entity_poly.pdbx_strand_id
1 'polypeptide(L)'
;MPHDPRMAAIVAQHLAGSEPSALVRLLQAVTRIPVQPIADGMPLRGGLLYVTPPGHHVEIDGRVLRLYAAKSGPAPVPSLDRLFSSAARALGRHALAIVLSGTGQDGAVGARVVREAGGAVWTEQPSEAPFASMPQALIDRGLADHVASAVALGRRLGNWIDGPVAVHGTADMAGERAAFHALVERLGSRSGLDLGQYQEATLRRQFERVMRQHGASSLAQLAQDAQNDPQLVQALLQSLTIGVTEWLRNPSAFNALRLAWREYILHPGPPRRGRDNAAPVVGGVLDRRGSLWPGHADRRCPCRAGLHHGLGGAGLGRQ
;
A
#
# COMPACT_ATOMS: atom_id res chain seq x y z
N MET A 1 -18.06 -20.85 -3.63
CA MET A 1 -18.19 -19.41 -3.34
C MET A 1 -19.61 -19.15 -2.83
N PRO A 2 -19.83 -18.23 -1.88
CA PRO A 2 -21.18 -17.86 -1.45
C PRO A 2 -21.93 -17.12 -2.58
N HIS A 3 -23.25 -17.25 -2.61
CA HIS A 3 -24.12 -16.45 -3.47
C HIS A 3 -24.62 -15.25 -2.67
N ASP A 4 -24.04 -14.08 -2.90
CA ASP A 4 -24.38 -12.83 -2.22
C ASP A 4 -24.77 -11.75 -3.24
N PRO A 5 -25.94 -11.09 -3.09
CA PRO A 5 -26.42 -10.08 -4.04
C PRO A 5 -25.56 -8.80 -4.08
N ARG A 6 -24.66 -8.60 -3.11
CA ARG A 6 -23.73 -7.45 -3.05
C ARG A 6 -22.45 -7.68 -3.85
N MET A 7 -22.16 -8.92 -4.25
CA MET A 7 -20.94 -9.28 -4.97
C MET A 7 -21.21 -9.56 -6.44
N ALA A 8 -20.45 -8.96 -7.33
CA ALA A 8 -20.34 -9.39 -8.72
C ALA A 8 -18.95 -10.02 -8.95
N ALA A 9 -18.89 -11.14 -9.67
CA ALA A 9 -17.63 -11.82 -9.99
C ALA A 9 -17.40 -11.83 -11.50
N ILE A 10 -16.19 -11.49 -11.95
CA ILE A 10 -15.80 -11.56 -13.36
C ILE A 10 -14.67 -12.56 -13.50
N VAL A 11 -14.86 -13.57 -14.34
CA VAL A 11 -13.87 -14.60 -14.67
C VAL A 11 -13.31 -14.29 -16.06
N ALA A 12 -12.04 -13.92 -16.09
CA ALA A 12 -11.26 -13.69 -17.28
C ALA A 12 -10.19 -14.79 -17.40
N GLN A 13 -10.38 -15.73 -18.33
CA GLN A 13 -9.46 -16.84 -18.55
C GLN A 13 -8.80 -16.71 -19.93
N HIS A 14 -7.48 -16.83 -19.99
CA HIS A 14 -6.75 -16.98 -21.26
C HIS A 14 -7.14 -18.30 -21.90
N LEU A 15 -7.83 -18.23 -23.05
CA LEU A 15 -8.22 -19.41 -23.82
C LEU A 15 -7.48 -19.41 -25.15
N ALA A 16 -6.93 -20.58 -25.51
CA ALA A 16 -6.36 -20.78 -26.84
C ALA A 16 -7.49 -21.06 -27.82
N GLY A 17 -7.67 -20.19 -28.82
CA GLY A 17 -8.61 -20.38 -29.93
C GLY A 17 -9.88 -19.54 -29.85
N SER A 18 -10.59 -19.52 -30.98
CA SER A 18 -11.83 -18.74 -31.22
C SER A 18 -13.10 -19.49 -30.81
N GLU A 19 -12.98 -20.73 -30.33
CA GLU A 19 -14.13 -21.60 -30.07
C GLU A 19 -15.00 -21.09 -28.91
N PRO A 20 -16.33 -21.30 -28.97
CA PRO A 20 -17.22 -20.96 -27.87
C PRO A 20 -16.75 -21.59 -26.56
N SER A 21 -16.46 -20.75 -25.57
CA SER A 21 -15.98 -21.24 -24.28
C SER A 21 -17.05 -22.07 -23.58
N ALA A 22 -16.74 -23.34 -23.30
CA ALA A 22 -17.57 -24.19 -22.44
C ALA A 22 -17.58 -23.72 -20.97
N LEU A 23 -16.78 -22.71 -20.62
CA LEU A 23 -16.56 -22.26 -19.23
C LEU A 23 -17.85 -21.82 -18.55
N VAL A 24 -18.74 -21.11 -19.25
CA VAL A 24 -20.05 -20.71 -18.69
C VAL A 24 -20.83 -21.95 -18.23
N ARG A 25 -20.92 -22.98 -19.08
CA ARG A 25 -21.62 -24.23 -18.78
C ARG A 25 -20.94 -25.00 -17.66
N LEU A 26 -19.61 -25.09 -17.68
CA LEU A 26 -18.84 -25.81 -16.66
C LEU A 26 -18.97 -25.17 -15.28
N LEU A 27 -18.87 -23.84 -15.20
CA LEU A 27 -19.04 -23.10 -13.95
C LEU A 27 -20.49 -23.22 -13.45
N GLN A 28 -21.48 -23.07 -14.34
CA GLN A 28 -22.89 -23.17 -13.96
C GLN A 28 -23.25 -24.54 -13.37
N ALA A 29 -22.60 -25.62 -13.83
CA ALA A 29 -22.83 -26.98 -13.30
C ALA A 29 -22.36 -27.17 -11.85
N VAL A 30 -21.44 -26.33 -11.36
CA VAL A 30 -20.81 -26.47 -10.04
C VAL A 30 -21.10 -25.31 -9.08
N THR A 31 -21.88 -24.32 -9.51
CA THR A 31 -22.23 -23.15 -8.70
C THR A 31 -23.72 -22.84 -8.72
N ARG A 32 -24.23 -22.28 -7.61
CA ARG A 32 -25.60 -21.75 -7.51
C ARG A 32 -25.71 -20.30 -7.96
N ILE A 33 -24.58 -19.62 -8.15
CA ILE A 33 -24.52 -18.26 -8.67
C ILE A 33 -24.89 -18.33 -10.16
N PRO A 34 -25.85 -17.54 -10.67
CA PRO A 34 -26.12 -17.51 -12.09
C PRO A 34 -24.87 -17.06 -12.87
N VAL A 35 -24.48 -17.87 -13.86
CA VAL A 35 -23.30 -17.64 -14.71
C VAL A 35 -23.75 -17.21 -16.09
N GLN A 36 -23.19 -16.12 -16.61
CA GLN A 36 -23.49 -15.66 -17.96
C GLN A 36 -22.26 -15.10 -18.70
N PRO A 37 -22.19 -15.23 -20.03
CA PRO A 37 -21.18 -14.53 -20.81
C PRO A 37 -21.40 -13.02 -20.74
N ILE A 38 -20.32 -12.26 -20.79
CA ILE A 38 -20.40 -10.79 -20.86
C ILE A 38 -20.87 -10.39 -22.25
N ALA A 39 -21.75 -9.39 -22.31
CA ALA A 39 -22.09 -8.65 -23.51
C ALA A 39 -21.73 -7.17 -23.32
N ASP A 40 -21.36 -6.48 -24.40
CA ASP A 40 -21.02 -5.05 -24.31
C ASP A 40 -22.22 -4.23 -23.82
N GLY A 41 -21.96 -3.28 -22.92
CA GLY A 41 -22.99 -2.41 -22.36
C GLY A 41 -23.83 -3.06 -21.24
N MET A 42 -23.53 -4.30 -20.85
CA MET A 42 -24.26 -4.98 -19.79
C MET A 42 -24.00 -4.32 -18.41
N PRO A 43 -25.02 -4.10 -17.58
CA PRO A 43 -24.81 -3.56 -16.23
C PRO A 43 -24.11 -4.59 -15.33
N LEU A 44 -23.11 -4.13 -14.58
CA LEU A 44 -22.47 -4.89 -13.52
C LEU A 44 -23.41 -4.98 -12.31
N ARG A 45 -24.16 -6.09 -12.23
CA ARG A 45 -25.07 -6.41 -11.12
C ARG A 45 -24.44 -7.43 -10.19
N GLY A 46 -24.65 -7.24 -8.89
CA GLY A 46 -24.29 -8.24 -7.87
C GLY A 46 -25.19 -9.48 -7.92
N GLY A 47 -24.75 -10.54 -7.25
CA GLY A 47 -25.33 -11.87 -7.32
C GLY A 47 -25.02 -12.63 -8.61
N LEU A 48 -24.16 -12.11 -9.49
CA LEU A 48 -23.87 -12.70 -10.80
C LEU A 48 -22.38 -13.02 -10.98
N LEU A 49 -22.12 -14.11 -11.71
CA LEU A 49 -20.80 -14.47 -12.20
C LEU A 49 -20.76 -14.28 -13.71
N TYR A 50 -19.87 -13.41 -14.15
CA TYR A 50 -19.69 -13.05 -15.54
C TYR A 50 -18.45 -13.74 -16.11
N VAL A 51 -18.55 -14.26 -17.33
CA VAL A 51 -17.43 -14.88 -18.03
C VAL A 51 -17.06 -14.05 -19.25
N THR A 52 -15.78 -13.67 -19.35
CA THR A 52 -15.29 -12.95 -20.53
C THR A 52 -15.31 -13.87 -21.75
N PRO A 53 -15.94 -13.45 -22.87
CA PRO A 53 -15.96 -14.25 -24.08
C PRO A 53 -14.55 -14.36 -24.71
N PRO A 54 -14.24 -15.47 -25.41
CA PRO A 54 -12.98 -15.62 -26.14
C PRO A 54 -12.73 -14.47 -27.12
N GLY A 55 -11.46 -14.12 -27.34
CA GLY A 55 -11.07 -13.08 -28.29
C GLY A 55 -11.44 -11.65 -27.88
N HIS A 56 -11.87 -11.43 -26.63
CA HIS A 56 -12.25 -10.11 -26.14
C HIS A 56 -11.49 -9.74 -24.86
N HIS A 57 -11.22 -8.44 -24.72
CA HIS A 57 -10.90 -7.83 -23.43
C HIS A 57 -12.18 -7.33 -22.79
N VAL A 58 -12.20 -7.29 -21.46
CA VAL A 58 -13.28 -6.71 -20.66
C VAL A 58 -12.72 -5.59 -19.79
N GLU A 59 -13.48 -4.51 -19.66
CA GLU A 59 -13.24 -3.45 -18.68
C GLU A 59 -14.54 -3.09 -17.94
N ILE A 60 -14.39 -2.54 -16.75
CA ILE A 60 -15.49 -1.94 -15.98
C ILE A 60 -15.43 -0.41 -16.16
N ASP A 61 -16.51 0.16 -16.68
CA ASP A 61 -16.72 1.60 -16.81
C ASP A 61 -17.90 2.02 -15.92
N GLY A 62 -17.59 2.55 -14.74
CA GLY A 62 -18.57 2.82 -13.69
C GLY A 62 -19.28 1.53 -13.23
N ARG A 63 -20.52 1.33 -13.66
CA ARG A 63 -21.31 0.11 -13.41
C ARG A 63 -21.67 -0.64 -14.68
N VAL A 64 -20.92 -0.43 -15.76
CA VAL A 64 -21.16 -1.04 -17.08
C VAL A 64 -19.94 -1.88 -17.48
N LEU A 65 -20.19 -3.07 -18.00
CA LEU A 65 -19.20 -3.94 -18.60
C LEU A 65 -18.98 -3.54 -20.06
N ARG A 66 -17.74 -3.24 -20.42
CA ARG A 66 -17.32 -2.90 -21.78
C ARG A 66 -16.49 -4.02 -22.38
N LEU A 67 -16.86 -4.46 -23.58
CA LEU A 67 -16.11 -5.48 -24.32
C LEU A 67 -15.38 -4.84 -25.50
N TYR A 68 -14.13 -5.25 -25.66
CA TYR A 68 -13.28 -4.84 -26.77
C TYR A 68 -12.76 -6.06 -27.49
N ALA A 69 -13.02 -6.17 -28.79
CA ALA A 69 -12.40 -7.21 -29.61
C ALA A 69 -10.88 -7.08 -29.54
N ALA A 70 -10.20 -8.18 -29.25
CA ALA A 70 -8.75 -8.22 -29.22
C ALA A 70 -8.20 -8.13 -30.65
N LYS A 71 -7.14 -7.35 -30.82
CA LYS A 71 -6.37 -7.38 -32.07
C LYS A 71 -5.46 -8.60 -32.05
N SER A 72 -5.24 -9.21 -33.21
CA SER A 72 -4.25 -10.28 -33.36
C SER A 72 -2.88 -9.79 -32.89
N GLY A 73 -2.27 -10.53 -31.98
CA GLY A 73 -0.97 -10.17 -31.41
C GLY A 73 -0.54 -11.11 -30.28
N PRO A 74 0.68 -10.93 -29.76
CA PRO A 74 1.22 -11.78 -28.70
C PRO A 74 0.68 -11.43 -27.30
N ALA A 75 -0.10 -10.35 -27.18
CA ALA A 75 -0.64 -9.92 -25.91
C ALA A 75 -1.69 -10.92 -25.38
N PRO A 76 -1.76 -11.14 -24.06
CA PRO A 76 -2.78 -12.01 -23.47
C PRO A 76 -4.20 -11.51 -23.75
N VAL A 77 -5.08 -12.43 -24.11
CA VAL A 77 -6.51 -12.16 -24.36
C VAL A 77 -7.34 -13.15 -23.53
N PRO A 78 -8.19 -12.67 -22.59
CA PRO A 78 -8.30 -11.28 -22.11
C PRO A 78 -7.04 -10.80 -21.38
N SER A 79 -6.91 -9.48 -21.17
CA SER A 79 -5.83 -8.92 -20.35
C SER A 79 -6.34 -8.68 -18.95
N LEU A 80 -5.74 -9.36 -17.97
CA LEU A 80 -6.03 -9.18 -16.55
C LEU A 80 -5.61 -7.79 -16.08
N ASP A 81 -4.52 -7.22 -16.62
CA ASP A 81 -4.11 -5.85 -16.30
C ASP A 81 -5.19 -4.81 -16.63
N ARG A 82 -5.84 -4.94 -17.79
CA ARG A 82 -6.95 -4.04 -18.19
C ARG A 82 -8.17 -4.21 -17.29
N LEU A 83 -8.55 -5.46 -17.01
CA LEU A 83 -9.68 -5.76 -16.14
C LEU A 83 -9.44 -5.23 -14.72
N PHE A 84 -8.30 -5.53 -14.11
CA PHE A 84 -7.98 -5.09 -12.75
C PHE A 84 -7.83 -3.57 -12.66
N SER A 85 -7.17 -2.92 -13.63
CA SER A 85 -7.03 -1.45 -13.63
C SER A 85 -8.38 -0.73 -13.79
N SER A 86 -9.28 -1.26 -14.62
CA SER A 86 -10.63 -0.70 -14.76
C SER A 86 -11.49 -0.97 -13.52
N ALA A 87 -11.40 -2.17 -12.92
CA ALA A 87 -12.05 -2.49 -11.66
C ALA A 87 -11.59 -1.59 -10.51
N ALA A 88 -10.29 -1.31 -10.42
CA ALA A 88 -9.72 -0.39 -9.43
C ALA A 88 -10.30 1.02 -9.58
N ARG A 89 -10.37 1.55 -10.80
CA ARG A 89 -10.95 2.88 -11.08
C ARG A 89 -12.46 2.93 -10.76
N ALA A 90 -13.19 1.88 -11.09
CA ALA A 90 -14.64 1.84 -10.93
C ALA A 90 -15.10 1.54 -9.50
N LEU A 91 -14.37 0.69 -8.76
CA LEU A 91 -14.81 0.13 -7.48
C LEU A 91 -13.92 0.54 -6.29
N GLY A 92 -12.70 1.05 -6.53
CA GLY A 92 -11.77 1.47 -5.48
C GLY A 92 -11.51 0.36 -4.45
N ARG A 93 -11.74 0.68 -3.17
CA ARG A 93 -11.61 -0.28 -2.05
C ARG A 93 -12.52 -1.50 -2.12
N HIS A 94 -13.55 -1.47 -2.96
CA HIS A 94 -14.46 -2.59 -3.16
C HIS A 94 -13.98 -3.57 -4.24
N ALA A 95 -12.85 -3.30 -4.90
CA ALA A 95 -12.23 -4.23 -5.83
C ALA A 95 -11.44 -5.32 -5.10
N LEU A 96 -11.69 -6.58 -5.48
CA LEU A 96 -10.90 -7.73 -5.11
C LEU A 96 -10.37 -8.42 -6.38
N ALA A 97 -9.07 -8.37 -6.59
CA ALA A 97 -8.42 -9.12 -7.65
C ALA A 97 -7.96 -10.48 -7.10
N ILE A 98 -8.33 -11.56 -7.78
CA ILE A 98 -7.87 -12.91 -7.46
C ILE A 98 -7.15 -13.47 -8.67
N VAL A 99 -5.86 -13.80 -8.51
CA VAL A 99 -5.06 -14.45 -9.54
C VAL A 99 -4.89 -15.91 -9.19
N LEU A 100 -5.30 -16.79 -10.10
CA LEU A 100 -5.15 -18.23 -9.95
C LEU A 100 -4.02 -18.73 -10.85
N SER A 101 -3.83 -20.05 -10.89
CA SER A 101 -2.87 -20.70 -11.76
C SER A 101 -2.91 -20.17 -13.19
N GLY A 102 -1.73 -19.84 -13.72
CA GLY A 102 -1.56 -19.29 -15.05
C GLY A 102 -0.09 -19.05 -15.39
N THR A 103 0.18 -18.79 -16.66
CA THR A 103 1.52 -18.47 -17.14
C THR A 103 1.71 -16.98 -17.39
N GLY A 104 2.95 -16.50 -17.29
CA GLY A 104 3.29 -15.12 -17.59
C GLY A 104 3.16 -14.18 -16.39
N GLN A 105 2.91 -12.90 -16.67
CA GLN A 105 2.89 -11.84 -15.65
C GLN A 105 1.67 -10.92 -15.77
N ASP A 106 0.71 -11.29 -16.63
CA ASP A 106 -0.54 -10.53 -16.81
C ASP A 106 -1.30 -10.45 -15.49
N GLY A 107 -1.79 -9.26 -15.17
CA GLY A 107 -2.46 -8.97 -13.91
C GLY A 107 -1.56 -8.35 -12.87
N ALA A 108 -0.22 -8.37 -13.00
CA ALA A 108 0.68 -7.75 -12.02
C ALA A 108 0.58 -6.22 -12.02
N VAL A 109 0.47 -5.58 -13.19
CA VAL A 109 0.31 -4.12 -13.28
C VAL A 109 -1.05 -3.72 -12.74
N GLY A 110 -2.10 -4.41 -13.16
CA GLY A 110 -3.46 -4.14 -12.71
C GLY A 110 -3.66 -4.44 -11.22
N ALA A 111 -3.03 -5.47 -10.67
CA ALA A 111 -3.04 -5.78 -9.24
C ALA A 111 -2.40 -4.63 -8.43
N ARG A 112 -1.32 -4.03 -8.93
CA ARG A 112 -0.74 -2.84 -8.31
C ARG A 112 -1.75 -1.69 -8.28
N VAL A 113 -2.45 -1.44 -9.38
CA VAL A 113 -3.49 -0.39 -9.44
C VAL A 113 -4.66 -0.69 -8.49
N VAL A 114 -5.12 -1.94 -8.41
CA VAL A 114 -6.15 -2.38 -7.44
C VAL A 114 -5.69 -2.07 -6.02
N ARG A 115 -4.45 -2.42 -5.70
CA ARG A 115 -3.88 -2.06 -4.40
C ARG A 115 -3.85 -0.56 -4.24
N GLU A 116 -3.26 0.22 -5.13
CA GLU A 116 -3.19 1.69 -5.01
C GLU A 116 -4.57 2.33 -4.78
N ALA A 117 -5.65 1.78 -5.37
CA ALA A 117 -7.02 2.22 -5.18
C ALA A 117 -7.69 1.77 -3.85
N GLY A 118 -6.97 1.07 -2.99
CA GLY A 118 -7.44 0.56 -1.69
C GLY A 118 -8.13 -0.80 -1.75
N GLY A 119 -8.18 -1.44 -2.92
CA GLY A 119 -8.68 -2.80 -3.08
C GLY A 119 -7.70 -3.85 -2.56
N ALA A 120 -8.12 -5.11 -2.63
CA ALA A 120 -7.32 -6.26 -2.20
C ALA A 120 -6.91 -7.13 -3.37
N VAL A 121 -5.76 -7.79 -3.24
CA VAL A 121 -5.21 -8.73 -4.22
C VAL A 121 -4.89 -10.04 -3.53
N TRP A 122 -5.52 -11.12 -3.96
CA TRP A 122 -5.21 -12.46 -3.51
C TRP A 122 -4.64 -13.28 -4.65
N THR A 123 -3.80 -14.26 -4.32
CA THR A 123 -3.25 -15.16 -5.33
C THR A 123 -3.20 -16.60 -4.84
N GLU A 124 -3.30 -17.53 -5.77
CA GLU A 124 -3.13 -18.95 -5.49
C GLU A 124 -1.70 -19.25 -5.01
N GLN A 125 -1.56 -20.20 -4.09
CA GLN A 125 -0.28 -20.70 -3.61
C GLN A 125 0.50 -21.33 -4.80
N PRO A 126 1.71 -20.82 -5.15
CA PRO A 126 2.45 -21.30 -6.31
C PRO A 126 2.76 -22.81 -6.29
N SER A 127 2.99 -23.37 -5.11
CA SER A 127 3.25 -24.81 -4.93
C SER A 127 2.04 -25.71 -5.19
N GLU A 128 0.83 -25.15 -5.24
CA GLU A 128 -0.42 -25.87 -5.52
C GLU A 128 -1.00 -25.54 -6.91
N ALA A 129 -0.41 -24.56 -7.61
CA ALA A 129 -0.84 -24.13 -8.93
C ALA A 129 -0.16 -24.98 -10.04
N PRO A 130 -0.92 -25.62 -10.95
CA PRO A 130 -0.33 -26.34 -12.10
C PRO A 130 0.62 -25.48 -12.95
N PHE A 131 0.28 -24.20 -13.08
CA PHE A 131 1.11 -23.14 -13.66
C PHE A 131 1.31 -22.04 -12.63
N ALA A 132 2.52 -21.97 -12.09
CA ALA A 132 2.85 -21.12 -10.94
C ALA A 132 3.36 -19.72 -11.29
N SER A 133 3.76 -19.46 -12.54
CA SER A 133 4.51 -18.23 -12.87
C SER A 133 3.70 -16.95 -12.72
N MET A 134 2.39 -16.97 -13.03
CA MET A 134 1.53 -15.80 -12.83
C MET A 134 1.26 -15.50 -11.35
N PRO A 135 0.88 -16.49 -10.49
CA PRO A 135 0.85 -16.28 -9.04
C PRO A 135 2.18 -15.81 -8.44
N GLN A 136 3.30 -16.44 -8.85
CA GLN A 136 4.64 -16.10 -8.37
C GLN A 136 5.01 -14.65 -8.72
N ALA A 137 4.63 -14.19 -9.92
CA ALA A 137 4.88 -12.82 -10.38
C ALA A 137 4.22 -11.75 -9.50
N LEU A 138 3.09 -12.05 -8.85
CA LEU A 138 2.45 -11.16 -7.87
C LEU A 138 3.18 -11.17 -6.52
N ILE A 139 3.62 -12.34 -6.08
CA ILE A 139 4.33 -12.52 -4.80
C ILE A 139 5.69 -11.83 -4.84
N ASP A 140 6.47 -12.04 -5.90
CA ASP A 140 7.81 -11.46 -6.06
C ASP A 140 7.79 -9.93 -6.05
N ARG A 141 6.66 -9.33 -6.45
CA ARG A 141 6.44 -7.87 -6.48
C ARG A 141 5.81 -7.32 -5.20
N GLY A 142 5.56 -8.16 -4.18
CA GLY A 142 4.88 -7.76 -2.95
C GLY A 142 3.45 -7.27 -3.19
N LEU A 143 2.77 -7.81 -4.21
CA LEU A 143 1.43 -7.41 -4.60
C LEU A 143 0.34 -8.31 -4.02
N ALA A 144 0.67 -9.47 -3.45
CA ALA A 144 -0.32 -10.35 -2.86
C ALA A 144 -0.58 -10.01 -1.39
N ASP A 145 -1.82 -9.63 -1.05
CA ASP A 145 -2.24 -9.44 0.34
C ASP A 145 -2.54 -10.80 1.02
N HIS A 146 -2.94 -11.81 0.22
CA HIS A 146 -3.13 -13.18 0.67
C HIS A 146 -2.66 -14.19 -0.37
N VAL A 147 -1.96 -15.21 0.10
CA VAL A 147 -1.51 -16.36 -0.69
C VAL A 147 -2.07 -17.62 -0.04
N ALA A 148 -2.85 -18.40 -0.77
CA ALA A 148 -3.44 -19.64 -0.27
C ALA A 148 -3.89 -20.54 -1.43
N SER A 149 -4.25 -21.80 -1.15
CA SER A 149 -4.85 -22.68 -2.16
C SER A 149 -6.15 -22.10 -2.74
N ALA A 150 -6.51 -22.46 -3.99
CA ALA A 150 -7.76 -21.99 -4.59
C ALA A 150 -9.00 -22.29 -3.72
N VAL A 151 -9.01 -23.44 -3.04
CA VAL A 151 -10.07 -23.82 -2.08
C VAL A 151 -10.08 -22.87 -0.88
N ALA A 152 -8.93 -22.55 -0.30
CA ALA A 152 -8.82 -21.64 0.82
C ALA A 152 -9.18 -20.21 0.45
N LEU A 153 -8.81 -19.74 -0.75
CA LEU A 153 -9.26 -18.44 -1.29
C LEU A 153 -10.79 -18.40 -1.43
N GLY A 154 -11.40 -19.46 -1.95
CA GLY A 154 -12.86 -19.58 -2.06
C GLY A 154 -13.57 -19.53 -0.70
N ARG A 155 -13.00 -20.16 0.34
CA ARG A 155 -13.50 -20.07 1.73
C ARG A 155 -13.32 -18.66 2.30
N ARG A 156 -12.14 -18.07 2.10
CA ARG A 156 -11.81 -16.72 2.55
C ARG A 156 -12.74 -15.68 1.93
N LEU A 157 -13.15 -15.87 0.68
CA LEU A 157 -14.12 -15.00 0.03
C LEU A 157 -15.46 -14.97 0.78
N GLY A 158 -15.90 -16.10 1.33
CA GLY A 158 -17.05 -16.16 2.24
C GLY A 158 -16.87 -15.20 3.41
N ASN A 159 -15.79 -15.37 4.16
CA ASN A 159 -15.49 -14.54 5.31
C ASN A 159 -15.22 -13.07 4.95
N TRP A 160 -14.84 -12.76 3.71
CA TRP A 160 -14.64 -11.38 3.26
C TRP A 160 -15.96 -10.67 2.98
N ILE A 161 -17.00 -11.43 2.60
CA ILE A 161 -18.36 -10.93 2.41
C ILE A 161 -19.14 -10.90 3.73
N ASP A 162 -18.90 -11.88 4.61
CA ASP A 162 -19.60 -12.09 5.89
C ASP A 162 -18.92 -11.41 7.07
N GLY A 163 -17.60 -11.23 7.02
CA GLY A 163 -16.87 -10.38 7.97
C GLY A 163 -17.51 -9.01 7.96
N PRO A 164 -17.46 -8.24 9.07
CA PRO A 164 -18.19 -6.99 9.18
C PRO A 164 -17.89 -6.17 7.94
N VAL A 165 -18.85 -6.17 7.01
CA VAL A 165 -19.10 -5.06 6.14
C VAL A 165 -19.32 -3.99 7.18
N ALA A 166 -18.28 -3.22 7.45
CA ALA A 166 -18.49 -1.94 8.06
C ALA A 166 -19.48 -1.31 7.09
N VAL A 167 -20.75 -1.36 7.49
CA VAL A 167 -21.85 -0.67 6.86
C VAL A 167 -21.50 0.80 7.07
N HIS A 168 -20.51 1.29 6.34
CA HIS A 168 -20.41 2.69 5.98
C HIS A 168 -21.41 2.85 4.83
N GLY A 169 -22.68 2.56 5.13
CA GLY A 169 -23.78 3.12 4.36
C GLY A 169 -23.73 4.60 4.66
N THR A 170 -23.03 5.40 3.85
CA THR A 170 -23.06 6.87 3.90
C THR A 170 -22.90 7.51 5.29
N ALA A 171 -22.31 6.79 6.26
CA ALA A 171 -22.22 7.22 7.64
C ALA A 171 -20.85 7.87 7.83
N ASP A 172 -20.87 9.19 7.77
CA ASP A 172 -19.85 10.13 8.24
C ASP A 172 -18.42 9.96 7.71
N MET A 173 -18.24 10.24 6.41
CA MET A 173 -16.92 10.45 5.80
C MET A 173 -16.08 11.52 6.53
N ALA A 174 -16.71 12.46 7.25
CA ALA A 174 -16.00 13.46 8.02
C ALA A 174 -15.44 12.87 9.32
N GLY A 175 -16.22 12.06 10.04
CA GLY A 175 -15.80 11.31 11.22
C GLY A 175 -14.68 10.31 10.92
N GLU A 176 -14.75 9.57 9.82
CA GLU A 176 -13.68 8.65 9.40
C GLU A 176 -12.39 9.40 9.01
N ARG A 177 -12.51 10.59 8.38
CA ARG A 177 -11.36 11.47 8.11
C ARG A 177 -10.74 12.04 9.39
N ALA A 178 -11.57 12.49 10.33
CA ALA A 178 -11.11 13.03 11.60
C ALA A 178 -10.39 11.97 12.43
N ALA A 179 -10.94 10.75 12.49
CA ALA A 179 -10.31 9.62 13.17
C ALA A 179 -8.95 9.23 12.54
N PHE A 180 -8.88 9.23 11.21
CA PHE A 180 -7.62 8.99 10.49
C PHE A 180 -6.57 10.07 10.82
N HIS A 181 -6.93 11.35 10.74
CA HIS A 181 -6.03 12.46 11.10
C HIS A 181 -5.55 12.36 12.55
N ALA A 182 -6.45 12.06 13.49
CA ALA A 182 -6.11 11.91 14.90
C ALA A 182 -5.09 10.78 15.16
N LEU A 183 -5.20 9.66 14.42
CA LEU A 183 -4.22 8.57 14.48
C LEU A 183 -2.86 9.01 13.91
N VAL A 184 -2.84 9.70 12.77
CA VAL A 184 -1.61 10.19 12.14
C VAL A 184 -0.88 11.18 13.05
N GLU A 185 -1.58 12.17 13.60
CA GLU A 185 -1.00 13.15 14.53
C GLU A 185 -0.43 12.48 15.79
N ARG A 186 -1.18 11.54 16.36
CA ARG A 186 -0.75 10.79 17.55
C ARG A 186 0.50 9.96 17.28
N LEU A 187 0.55 9.25 16.16
CA LEU A 187 1.72 8.45 15.80
C LEU A 187 2.93 9.34 15.48
N GLY A 188 2.72 10.48 14.80
CA GLY A 188 3.77 11.46 14.50
C GLY A 188 4.37 12.07 15.77
N SER A 189 3.52 12.54 16.70
CA SER A 189 3.96 13.13 17.98
C SER A 189 4.76 12.19 18.87
N ARG A 190 4.53 10.86 18.78
CA ARG A 190 5.17 9.87 19.65
C ARG A 190 6.43 9.22 19.04
N SER A 191 6.53 9.16 17.72
CA SER A 191 7.63 8.49 17.00
C SER A 191 8.64 9.45 16.35
N GLY A 192 8.29 10.73 16.22
CA GLY A 192 9.08 11.71 15.47
C GLY A 192 9.08 11.46 13.95
N LEU A 193 8.25 10.54 13.45
CA LEU A 193 8.11 10.26 12.02
C LEU A 193 7.27 11.35 11.36
N ASP A 194 7.76 11.91 10.27
CA ASP A 194 6.97 12.73 9.36
C ASP A 194 6.05 11.83 8.53
N LEU A 195 4.85 11.57 9.06
CA LEU A 195 3.84 10.75 8.40
C LEU A 195 3.14 11.48 7.24
N GLY A 196 3.40 12.79 7.04
CA GLY A 196 2.90 13.55 5.89
C GLY A 196 3.51 13.09 4.56
N GLN A 197 4.63 12.39 4.61
CA GLN A 197 5.29 11.80 3.43
C GLN A 197 4.77 10.39 3.08
N TYR A 198 3.97 9.77 3.95
CA TYR A 198 3.38 8.48 3.67
C TYR A 198 2.11 8.66 2.86
N GLN A 199 1.93 7.86 1.80
CA GLN A 199 0.67 7.83 1.07
C GLN A 199 -0.47 7.45 2.03
N GLU A 200 -1.53 8.27 2.07
CA GLU A 200 -2.71 8.07 2.93
C GLU A 200 -3.27 6.65 2.82
N ALA A 201 -3.30 6.10 1.60
CA ALA A 201 -3.77 4.75 1.34
C ALA A 201 -2.94 3.67 2.06
N THR A 202 -1.63 3.86 2.20
CA THR A 202 -0.74 2.95 2.92
C THR A 202 -0.98 3.01 4.42
N LEU A 203 -1.14 4.23 4.96
CA LEU A 203 -1.45 4.43 6.38
C LEU A 203 -2.81 3.82 6.75
N ARG A 204 -3.85 4.07 5.94
CA ARG A 204 -5.19 3.51 6.14
C ARG A 204 -5.14 1.98 6.21
N ARG A 205 -4.40 1.33 5.31
CA ARG A 205 -4.26 -0.14 5.33
C ARG A 205 -3.54 -0.66 6.55
N GLN A 206 -2.48 0.00 6.99
CA GLN A 206 -1.78 -0.42 8.20
C GLN A 206 -2.69 -0.27 9.43
N PHE A 207 -3.47 0.80 9.48
CA PHE A 207 -4.47 1.01 10.53
C PHE A 207 -5.56 -0.05 10.47
N GLU A 208 -6.16 -0.32 9.31
CA GLU A 208 -7.17 -1.38 9.12
C GLU A 208 -6.63 -2.79 9.42
N ARG A 209 -5.34 -3.04 9.15
CA ARG A 209 -4.69 -4.30 9.52
C ARG A 209 -4.59 -4.45 11.03
N VAL A 210 -4.10 -3.41 11.73
CA VAL A 210 -4.00 -3.42 13.20
C VAL A 210 -5.39 -3.44 13.84
N MET A 211 -6.36 -2.74 13.24
CA MET A 211 -7.78 -2.75 13.61
C MET A 211 -8.35 -4.17 13.65
N ARG A 212 -8.13 -4.95 12.58
CA ARG A 212 -8.54 -6.36 12.52
C ARG A 212 -7.82 -7.23 13.55
N GLN A 213 -6.56 -6.94 13.85
CA GLN A 213 -5.77 -7.70 14.84
C GLN A 213 -6.20 -7.41 16.28
N HIS A 214 -6.67 -6.21 16.57
CA HIS A 214 -7.09 -5.78 17.92
C HIS A 214 -8.62 -5.76 18.09
N GLY A 215 -9.38 -6.23 17.09
CA GLY A 215 -10.84 -6.38 17.17
C GLY A 215 -11.62 -5.06 17.13
N ALA A 216 -11.00 -3.95 16.71
CA ALA A 216 -11.71 -2.69 16.52
C ALA A 216 -12.63 -2.77 15.29
N SER A 217 -13.83 -2.19 15.41
CA SER A 217 -14.87 -2.26 14.37
C SER A 217 -14.88 -1.06 13.42
N SER A 218 -14.14 0.02 13.77
CA SER A 218 -14.01 1.23 12.96
C SER A 218 -12.69 1.97 13.24
N LEU A 219 -12.28 2.86 12.32
CA LEU A 219 -11.13 3.75 12.53
C LEU A 219 -11.36 4.71 13.71
N ALA A 220 -12.60 5.14 13.95
CA ALA A 220 -12.95 5.98 15.09
C ALA A 220 -12.72 5.24 16.41
N GLN A 221 -13.16 3.99 16.49
CA GLN A 221 -12.91 3.15 17.66
C GLN A 221 -11.40 2.90 17.84
N LEU A 222 -10.67 2.57 16.77
CA LEU A 222 -9.22 2.39 16.84
C LEU A 222 -8.48 3.65 17.32
N ALA A 223 -8.91 4.83 16.85
CA ALA A 223 -8.36 6.12 17.29
C ALA A 223 -8.66 6.39 18.77
N GLN A 224 -9.84 6.01 19.24
CA GLN A 224 -10.24 6.11 20.63
C GLN A 224 -9.49 5.12 21.53
N ASP A 225 -9.24 3.89 21.08
CA ASP A 225 -8.49 2.88 21.81
C ASP A 225 -7.00 3.28 21.93
N ALA A 226 -6.43 3.80 20.83
CA ALA A 226 -5.07 4.35 20.79
C ALA A 226 -4.89 5.58 21.71
N GLN A 227 -6.01 6.24 22.07
CA GLN A 227 -6.33 6.81 23.39
C GLN A 227 -5.40 6.47 24.54
N ASN A 228 -5.68 5.28 25.02
CA ASN A 228 -5.43 4.82 26.37
C ASN A 228 -4.60 3.55 26.38
N ASP A 229 -4.27 3.00 25.20
CA ASP A 229 -3.46 1.81 25.03
C ASP A 229 -2.11 2.11 24.35
N PRO A 230 -1.04 2.25 25.15
CA PRO A 230 0.33 2.39 24.66
C PRO A 230 0.82 1.24 23.78
N GLN A 231 0.33 0.02 24.00
CA GLN A 231 0.74 -1.18 23.24
C GLN A 231 0.13 -1.15 21.84
N LEU A 232 -1.13 -0.77 21.72
CA LEU A 232 -1.80 -0.56 20.43
C LEU A 232 -1.07 0.49 19.58
N VAL A 233 -0.66 1.61 20.19
CA VAL A 233 0.14 2.64 19.50
C VAL A 233 1.48 2.08 19.02
N GLN A 234 2.14 1.24 19.83
CA GLN A 234 3.39 0.60 19.43
C GLN A 234 3.18 -0.39 18.26
N ALA A 235 2.09 -1.16 18.28
CA ALA A 235 1.72 -2.06 17.19
C ALA A 235 1.45 -1.30 15.88
N LEU A 236 0.77 -0.14 15.97
CA LEU A 236 0.57 0.78 14.84
C LEU A 236 1.92 1.29 14.30
N LEU A 237 2.84 1.74 15.14
CA LEU A 237 4.17 2.18 14.68
C LEU A 237 4.98 1.05 14.03
N GLN A 238 4.98 -0.13 14.64
CA GLN A 238 5.64 -1.31 14.06
C GLN A 238 5.05 -1.67 12.70
N SER A 239 3.72 -1.56 12.55
CA SER A 239 3.04 -1.82 11.28
C SER A 239 3.51 -0.91 10.14
N LEU A 240 3.88 0.33 10.45
CA LEU A 240 4.40 1.32 9.50
C LEU A 240 5.86 1.05 9.11
N THR A 241 6.64 0.45 10.02
CA THR A 241 8.08 0.19 9.79
C THR A 241 8.38 -1.06 8.96
N ILE A 242 7.41 -1.96 8.77
CA ILE A 242 7.65 -3.28 8.13
C ILE A 242 7.55 -3.24 6.59
N GLY A 243 7.19 -2.12 5.98
CA GLY A 243 6.98 -2.02 4.52
C GLY A 243 7.78 -0.92 3.84
N VAL A 244 9.11 -1.04 3.78
CA VAL A 244 9.96 -0.12 2.99
C VAL A 244 11.22 -0.81 2.46
N THR A 245 11.18 -1.20 1.20
CA THR A 245 12.40 -1.33 0.39
C THR A 245 12.38 -0.30 -0.73
N GLU A 246 12.16 0.97 -0.38
CA GLU A 246 12.38 2.07 -1.31
C GLU A 246 13.59 2.87 -0.84
N TRP A 247 14.60 2.89 -1.69
CA TRP A 247 15.92 3.45 -1.42
C TRP A 247 15.81 4.99 -1.31
N LEU A 248 16.48 5.59 -0.32
CA LEU A 248 16.59 7.05 -0.06
C LEU A 248 15.39 7.77 0.58
N ARG A 249 14.78 7.16 1.61
CA ARG A 249 13.64 7.73 2.35
C ARG A 249 13.92 9.02 3.15
N ASN A 250 15.17 9.47 3.26
CA ASN A 250 15.50 10.70 3.98
C ASN A 250 16.54 11.53 3.20
N PRO A 251 16.07 12.44 2.30
CA PRO A 251 16.94 13.28 1.50
C PRO A 251 17.90 14.10 2.36
N SER A 252 17.44 14.62 3.51
CA SER A 252 18.29 15.39 4.43
C SER A 252 19.40 14.55 5.07
N ALA A 253 19.13 13.32 5.51
CA ALA A 253 20.14 12.44 6.08
C ALA A 253 21.17 12.01 5.04
N PHE A 254 20.74 11.74 3.80
CA PHE A 254 21.66 11.43 2.70
C PHE A 254 22.43 12.66 2.22
N ASN A 255 21.86 13.86 2.29
CA ASN A 255 22.59 15.09 1.97
C ASN A 255 23.65 15.38 3.04
N ALA A 256 23.33 15.17 4.32
CA ALA A 256 24.29 15.23 5.41
C ALA A 256 25.40 14.18 5.25
N LEU A 257 25.06 12.94 4.89
CA LEU A 257 26.02 11.90 4.58
C LEU A 257 26.91 12.28 3.38
N ARG A 258 26.32 12.82 2.31
CA ARG A 258 27.04 13.28 1.11
C ARG A 258 28.03 14.39 1.43
N LEU A 259 27.66 15.33 2.30
CA LEU A 259 28.55 16.40 2.77
C LEU A 259 29.71 15.83 3.60
N ALA A 260 29.40 14.98 4.58
CA ALA A 260 30.41 14.32 5.42
C ALA A 260 31.38 13.44 4.59
N TRP A 261 30.86 12.73 3.59
CA TRP A 261 31.68 11.91 2.71
C TRP A 261 32.56 12.72 1.77
N ARG A 262 32.06 13.86 1.27
CA ARG A 262 32.90 14.78 0.49
C ARG A 262 34.09 15.27 1.31
N GLU A 263 33.87 15.60 2.58
CA GLU A 263 34.94 16.02 3.48
C GLU A 263 35.97 14.89 3.70
N TYR A 264 35.51 13.65 3.88
CA TYR A 264 36.38 12.48 4.05
C TYR A 264 37.20 12.10 2.80
N ILE A 265 36.61 12.23 1.61
CA ILE A 265 37.29 11.91 0.34
C ILE A 265 38.30 13.00 -0.06
N LEU A 266 37.98 14.27 0.22
CA LEU A 266 38.85 15.40 -0.12
C LEU A 266 39.97 15.61 0.90
N HIS A 267 39.78 15.16 2.14
CA HIS A 267 40.80 15.19 3.19
C HIS A 267 40.96 13.80 3.84
N PRO A 268 41.51 12.82 3.10
CA PRO A 268 41.78 11.52 3.69
C PRO A 268 42.82 11.70 4.79
N GLY A 269 42.42 11.47 6.04
CA GLY A 269 43.34 11.40 7.17
C GLY A 269 44.42 10.33 6.92
N PRO A 270 45.59 10.40 7.60
CA PRO A 270 46.70 9.49 7.33
C PRO A 270 46.26 8.03 7.48
N PRO A 271 46.77 7.12 6.61
CA PRO A 271 46.30 5.74 6.56
C PRO A 271 46.54 5.05 7.90
N ARG A 272 45.45 4.60 8.54
CA ARG A 272 45.53 3.78 9.76
C ARG A 272 46.01 2.37 9.37
N ARG A 273 47.23 2.00 9.79
CA ARG A 273 47.74 0.63 9.65
C ARG A 273 46.85 -0.34 10.43
N GLY A 274 46.29 -1.31 9.71
CA GLY A 274 45.85 -2.61 10.24
C GLY A 274 44.50 -2.63 10.95
N ARG A 275 43.44 -2.95 10.21
CA ARG A 275 42.49 -4.05 10.48
C ARG A 275 41.39 -4.03 9.42
N ASP A 276 41.04 -5.24 8.98
CA ASP A 276 40.11 -5.54 7.91
C ASP A 276 38.71 -4.91 8.10
N ASN A 277 38.11 -4.60 6.95
CA ASN A 277 36.72 -4.25 6.68
C ASN A 277 35.75 -4.30 7.88
N ALA A 278 35.54 -3.15 8.52
CA ALA A 278 34.34 -2.89 9.29
C ALA A 278 33.82 -1.49 8.94
N ALA A 279 32.68 -1.43 8.26
CA ALA A 279 31.93 -0.19 8.11
C ALA A 279 31.53 0.31 9.52
N PRO A 280 31.76 1.58 9.86
CA PRO A 280 31.41 2.07 11.19
C PRO A 280 29.88 2.13 11.34
N VAL A 281 29.37 1.40 12.32
CA VAL A 281 28.03 1.59 12.87
C VAL A 281 28.02 2.96 13.55
N VAL A 282 27.26 3.91 13.00
CA VAL A 282 27.02 5.19 13.67
C VAL A 282 25.97 4.95 14.74
N GLY A 283 26.43 4.75 15.98
CA GLY A 283 25.59 4.67 17.16
C GLY A 283 26.40 4.98 18.40
N GLY A 284 25.96 5.97 19.17
CA GLY A 284 26.35 6.14 20.57
C GLY A 284 27.13 7.42 20.86
N VAL A 285 26.39 8.48 21.21
CA VAL A 285 26.84 9.42 22.25
C VAL A 285 27.02 8.59 23.53
N LEU A 286 28.26 8.42 23.96
CA LEU A 286 28.61 8.07 25.33
C LEU A 286 30.11 8.34 25.54
N ASP A 287 30.34 9.40 26.30
CA ASP A 287 31.64 9.80 26.84
C ASP A 287 32.22 8.67 27.71
N ARG A 288 33.46 8.28 27.41
CA ARG A 288 34.27 7.39 28.24
C ARG A 288 35.47 8.17 28.77
N ARG A 289 35.25 8.93 29.83
CA ARG A 289 36.22 9.12 30.93
C ARG A 289 35.56 9.82 32.12
N GLY A 290 34.93 9.02 32.98
CA GLY A 290 34.61 9.48 34.33
C GLY A 290 35.88 9.60 35.17
N SER A 291 36.32 10.84 35.46
CA SER A 291 36.77 11.27 36.79
C SER A 291 37.03 12.78 36.84
N LEU A 292 36.80 13.30 38.05
CA LEU A 292 36.63 14.69 38.49
C LEU A 292 37.89 15.58 38.47
N TRP A 293 37.65 16.92 38.44
CA TRP A 293 38.16 18.03 39.30
C TRP A 293 38.33 19.33 38.47
N PRO A 294 38.51 20.53 39.06
CA PRO A 294 37.73 21.27 40.06
C PRO A 294 37.51 22.77 39.64
N GLY A 295 36.98 23.59 40.55
CA GLY A 295 36.66 25.00 40.30
C GLY A 295 37.80 26.03 40.25
N HIS A 296 37.36 27.29 40.36
CA HIS A 296 38.04 28.59 40.29
C HIS A 296 38.23 29.16 38.87
N ALA A 297 37.41 30.13 38.47
CA ALA A 297 37.40 31.55 38.87
C ALA A 297 38.30 32.41 37.97
N ASP A 298 37.60 33.28 37.22
CA ASP A 298 37.96 34.67 36.99
C ASP A 298 39.28 34.99 36.27
N ARG A 299 39.15 35.60 35.07
CA ARG A 299 39.83 36.86 34.72
C ARG A 299 39.44 37.33 33.31
N ARG A 300 38.80 38.51 33.30
CA ARG A 300 39.08 39.66 32.41
C ARG A 300 38.50 39.66 30.98
N CYS A 301 37.39 40.39 30.83
CA CYS A 301 37.24 41.46 29.82
C CYS A 301 38.44 42.46 29.87
N PRO A 302 38.72 43.34 28.88
CA PRO A 302 37.79 44.01 27.95
C PRO A 302 38.32 44.16 26.49
N CYS A 303 37.54 44.59 25.50
CA CYS A 303 37.37 45.99 25.05
C CYS A 303 36.22 46.03 24.03
N ARG A 304 35.15 46.82 24.25
CA ARG A 304 34.94 48.20 23.74
C ARG A 304 35.09 48.31 22.22
N ALA A 305 34.30 49.04 21.45
CA ALA A 305 33.10 49.89 21.53
C ALA A 305 32.97 50.40 20.07
N GLY A 306 31.85 50.78 19.49
CA GLY A 306 30.48 50.98 19.92
C GLY A 306 29.74 51.75 18.80
N LEU A 307 28.54 52.23 19.14
CA LEU A 307 27.85 53.41 18.58
C LEU A 307 27.42 53.30 17.09
N HIS A 308 26.27 53.79 16.62
CA HIS A 308 25.08 54.40 17.19
C HIS A 308 24.06 54.49 16.04
N HIS A 309 22.77 54.50 16.41
CA HIS A 309 21.63 55.22 15.81
C HIS A 309 21.47 55.43 14.29
N GLY A 310 20.26 55.13 13.83
CA GLY A 310 19.64 55.77 12.67
C GLY A 310 18.17 55.37 12.52
N LEU A 311 17.27 56.13 13.15
CA LEU A 311 15.82 56.08 13.00
C LEU A 311 15.36 56.68 11.66
N GLY A 312 14.18 56.27 11.20
CA GLY A 312 13.35 56.98 10.21
C GLY A 312 13.17 56.16 8.93
N GLY A 313 11.98 55.81 8.45
CA GLY A 313 10.64 56.31 8.73
C GLY A 313 9.94 56.55 7.40
N ALA A 314 8.73 55.98 7.23
CA ALA A 314 7.73 56.25 6.19
C ALA A 314 8.15 55.97 4.73
N GLY A 315 7.29 55.49 3.82
CA GLY A 315 5.88 55.20 3.86
C GLY A 315 5.39 54.97 2.42
N LEU A 316 4.24 54.31 2.32
CA LEU A 316 3.18 54.47 1.29
C LEU A 316 3.52 54.24 -0.20
N GLY A 317 2.72 53.37 -0.83
CA GLY A 317 2.17 53.70 -2.15
C GLY A 317 1.97 52.54 -3.13
N ARG A 318 0.78 51.93 -3.07
CA ARG A 318 -0.10 51.47 -4.17
C ARG A 318 0.54 51.20 -5.56
N GLN A 319 0.32 49.99 -6.09
CA GLN A 319 -0.78 49.65 -7.01
C GLN A 319 -0.94 48.14 -7.08
#